data_AF-A8A5X9-F1
#
_entry.id   AF-A8A5X9-F1
#
_cell.length_a   1.000
_cell.length_b   1.000
_cell.length_c   1.000
_cell.angle_alpha   90.00
_cell.angle_beta   90.00
_cell.angle_gamma   90.00
#
_symmetry.space_group_name_H-M   'P 1'
#
loop_
_entity.id
_entity.type
_entity.pdbx_description
1 polymer ?
#
loop_
_entity_poly.entity_id
_entity_poly.type
_entity_poly.pdbx_seq_one_letter_code
_entity_poly.pdbx_strand_id
1 'polypeptide(L)'
;MLNQKIQNPNPDELMIEVDLCYELDPYELKLDEMIEAEPEPEMIEGLPASDALTPADRYLELFEHVQSAKIFPDSKTFPDCAPKMDPLDILIRYRKVRRHRDFDLRKFVENHFWLPEVYSSEYVSDPQNSLKEHIDQLWPVLTREPQDHIPWSSLLALPQSYIVPGGRFSETYYWDSYFTMLGLAESGREDLLKCMADNFAWMIENYGHIPNGNRTYYLSRSQPPVFALMVELFEEDGVRGARRYLDHLKMEYAFWMDGAESLIPNQAYRHVVRMPDGSLLNRYWDDRDTPRDESWLEDVETAKHSGRPPNEVYRDLRAGAASGWDYSSRWLRDTGRLASIRTTQFIPIDLNAFLFKLESAIANISALKGEKETEALFRQKASARRDAVNRYLWDDENGIYRDYDWRREQLALFSAAAIVPLYVGMANHEQADRLANAVRSRLLTPGGILASEYETGEQWDKPNGWAPLQWMAIQGFKMYGDDLLGDEIARSWLKTVNQFYLEQHKMIEKYHIADGVPREGGGGEYPLQDGFGWTNGVVRRLIGLYGEP
;
A
#
# COMPACT_ATOMS: atom_id res chain seq x y z
N MET A 1 -10.74 46.32 -35.25
CA MET A 1 -10.73 44.96 -35.81
C MET A 1 -10.02 44.06 -34.79
N LEU A 2 -10.71 43.01 -34.36
CA LEU A 2 -10.44 42.08 -33.24
C LEU A 2 -10.03 42.69 -31.89
N ASN A 3 -11.05 43.09 -31.13
CA ASN A 3 -11.03 43.17 -29.67
C ASN A 3 -11.27 41.75 -29.12
N GLN A 4 -10.26 41.12 -28.52
CA GLN A 4 -10.47 40.11 -27.48
C GLN A 4 -9.78 40.61 -26.22
N LYS A 5 -10.59 41.25 -25.36
CA LYS A 5 -10.22 41.54 -23.98
C LYS A 5 -10.22 40.21 -23.24
N ILE A 6 -9.04 39.67 -23.00
CA ILE A 6 -8.81 38.65 -21.99
C ILE A 6 -9.13 39.32 -20.65
N GLN A 7 -10.23 38.91 -20.03
CA GLN A 7 -10.53 39.24 -18.65
C GLN A 7 -9.53 38.48 -17.78
N ASN A 8 -8.61 39.22 -17.15
CA ASN A 8 -7.84 38.68 -16.04
C ASN A 8 -8.82 38.31 -14.91
N PRO A 9 -8.73 37.11 -14.33
CA PRO A 9 -9.51 36.76 -13.15
C PRO A 9 -9.03 37.61 -11.96
N ASN A 10 -9.99 37.86 -11.07
CA ASN A 10 -9.92 38.76 -9.93
C ASN A 10 -8.75 38.40 -8.97
N PRO A 11 -7.95 39.36 -8.46
CA PRO A 11 -6.82 39.07 -7.57
C PRO A 11 -7.20 38.63 -6.16
N ASP A 12 -8.49 38.56 -5.83
CA ASP A 12 -8.99 38.38 -4.45
C ASP A 12 -9.24 36.92 -4.04
N GLU A 13 -8.84 35.92 -4.83
CA GLU A 13 -9.01 34.48 -4.50
C GLU A 13 -7.71 33.71 -4.18
N LEU A 14 -6.56 34.39 -4.12
CA LEU A 14 -5.31 33.81 -3.61
C LEU A 14 -4.99 34.33 -2.21
N MET A 15 -5.87 34.00 -1.25
CA MET A 15 -5.46 33.93 0.16
C MET A 15 -4.48 32.76 0.26
N ILE A 16 -3.20 33.02 0.00
CA ILE A 16 -2.11 32.16 0.46
C ILE A 16 -2.17 32.26 1.98
N GLU A 17 -2.84 31.30 2.61
CA GLU A 17 -2.72 31.09 4.06
C GLU A 17 -1.24 31.10 4.40
N VAL A 18 -0.87 32.01 5.31
CA VAL A 18 0.50 32.19 5.77
C VAL A 18 1.00 30.83 6.24
N ASP A 19 2.01 30.28 5.55
CA ASP A 19 2.71 29.08 5.98
C ASP A 19 3.22 29.35 7.41
N LEU A 20 2.63 28.63 8.37
CA LEU A 20 3.01 28.70 9.78
C LEU A 20 4.53 28.49 9.86
N CYS A 21 5.24 29.46 10.43
CA CYS A 21 6.64 29.29 10.79
C CYS A 21 6.71 28.16 11.82
N TYR A 22 7.10 26.97 11.37
CA TYR A 22 7.04 25.73 12.13
C TYR A 22 8.21 25.65 13.11
N GLU A 23 7.94 25.94 14.38
CA GLU A 23 8.73 25.43 15.51
C GLU A 23 7.93 24.27 16.13
N LEU A 24 8.12 23.05 15.60
CA LEU A 24 7.55 21.77 16.08
C LEU A 24 6.01 21.66 15.97
N ASP A 25 5.50 20.53 15.45
CA ASP A 25 4.05 20.25 15.44
C ASP A 25 3.52 20.15 16.88
N PRO A 26 2.67 21.08 17.36
CA PRO A 26 2.25 21.14 18.76
C PRO A 26 1.30 20.02 19.17
N TYR A 27 0.83 19.23 18.21
CA TYR A 27 -0.12 18.15 18.45
C TYR A 27 0.50 16.76 18.27
N GLU A 28 1.74 16.67 17.80
CA GLU A 28 2.48 15.41 17.78
C GLU A 28 3.08 15.17 19.17
N LEU A 29 2.66 14.09 19.82
CA LEU A 29 3.26 13.68 21.08
C LEU A 29 4.69 13.22 20.82
N LYS A 30 5.65 13.71 21.61
CA LYS A 30 7.02 13.20 21.63
C LYS A 30 7.24 12.45 22.92
N LEU A 31 7.54 11.16 22.82
CA LEU A 31 7.94 10.33 23.95
C LEU A 31 9.47 10.32 24.05
N ASP A 32 10.01 10.48 25.27
CA ASP A 32 11.45 10.62 25.54
C ASP A 32 12.26 9.36 25.18
N GLU A 33 11.61 8.20 25.18
CA GLU A 33 12.13 6.93 24.68
C GLU A 33 11.33 6.57 23.42
N MET A 34 11.68 7.18 22.29
CA MET A 34 11.43 6.50 21.01
C MET A 34 12.34 5.27 21.02
N ILE A 35 11.86 4.16 21.59
CA ILE A 35 12.44 2.82 21.40
C ILE A 35 12.75 2.70 19.90
N GLU A 36 13.96 2.24 19.54
CA GLU A 36 14.43 2.11 18.15
C GLU A 36 13.26 1.70 17.25
N ALA A 37 12.70 2.69 16.52
CA ALA A 37 11.36 2.57 15.96
C ALA A 37 11.33 1.59 14.78
N GLU A 38 12.50 1.40 14.17
CA GLU A 38 12.73 0.44 13.09
C GLU A 38 13.36 -0.82 13.67
N PRO A 39 12.74 -2.00 13.47
CA PRO A 39 13.36 -3.26 13.83
C PRO A 39 14.60 -3.51 12.98
N GLU A 40 15.56 -4.24 13.54
CA GLU A 40 16.73 -4.71 12.79
C GLU A 40 16.36 -5.97 11.97
N PRO A 41 16.98 -6.18 10.80
CA PRO A 41 16.81 -7.42 10.02
C PRO A 41 17.15 -8.68 10.82
N GLU A 42 16.28 -9.68 10.74
CA GLU A 42 16.44 -10.92 11.50
C GLU A 42 17.23 -11.97 10.71
N MET A 43 18.11 -12.68 11.41
CA MET A 43 18.94 -13.73 10.83
C MET A 43 18.22 -15.07 10.83
N ILE A 44 18.05 -15.66 9.64
CA ILE A 44 17.49 -17.02 9.51
C ILE A 44 18.64 -18.03 9.37
N GLU A 45 18.69 -19.03 10.26
CA GLU A 45 19.72 -20.07 10.21
C GLU A 45 19.74 -20.78 8.84
N GLY A 46 20.91 -20.77 8.19
CA GLY A 46 21.12 -21.38 6.88
C GLY A 46 20.88 -20.46 5.68
N LEU A 47 20.35 -19.25 5.88
CA LEU A 47 20.23 -18.22 4.84
C LEU A 47 21.29 -17.12 5.02
N PRO A 48 21.71 -16.44 3.94
CA PRO A 48 22.55 -15.26 4.05
C PRO A 48 21.92 -14.16 4.91
N ALA A 49 22.77 -13.32 5.50
CA ALA A 49 22.31 -12.14 6.24
C ALA A 49 21.87 -11.03 5.29
N SER A 50 20.74 -10.38 5.56
CA SER A 50 20.42 -9.07 4.99
C SER A 50 21.33 -7.99 5.59
N ASP A 51 21.48 -6.85 4.92
CA ASP A 51 22.22 -5.73 5.51
C ASP A 51 21.40 -5.10 6.64
N ALA A 52 22.01 -4.88 7.80
CA ALA A 52 21.39 -4.21 8.95
C ALA A 52 20.90 -2.78 8.64
N LEU A 53 21.52 -2.10 7.67
CA LEU A 53 21.18 -0.72 7.32
C LEU A 53 20.41 -0.64 5.99
N THR A 54 19.59 0.38 5.86
CA THR A 54 19.03 0.76 4.55
C THR A 54 20.15 1.16 3.58
N PRO A 55 19.97 0.97 2.26
CA PRO A 55 20.97 1.40 1.27
C PRO A 55 21.42 2.87 1.42
N ALA A 56 20.51 3.79 1.72
CA ALA A 56 20.84 5.19 1.97
C ALA A 56 21.76 5.35 3.19
N ASP A 57 21.45 4.69 4.30
CA ASP A 57 22.25 4.76 5.53
C ASP A 57 23.58 4.01 5.40
N ARG A 58 23.60 2.92 4.64
CA ARG A 58 24.80 2.10 4.40
C ARG A 58 25.82 2.81 3.52
N TYR A 59 25.36 3.37 2.40
CA TYR A 59 26.23 3.90 1.36
C TYR A 59 26.38 5.42 1.40
N LEU A 60 25.59 6.15 2.21
CA LEU A 60 25.72 7.57 2.48
C LEU A 60 25.89 8.39 1.19
N GLU A 61 27.01 9.12 1.05
CA GLU A 61 27.26 9.96 -0.12
C GLU A 61 27.36 9.18 -1.44
N LEU A 62 27.67 7.87 -1.42
CA LEU A 62 27.65 7.06 -2.63
C LEU A 62 26.20 6.90 -3.11
N PHE A 63 25.27 6.64 -2.20
CA PHE A 63 23.85 6.51 -2.51
C PHE A 63 23.30 7.78 -3.12
N GLU A 64 23.47 8.91 -2.44
CA GLU A 64 22.99 10.21 -2.92
C GLU A 64 23.56 10.56 -4.30
N HIS A 65 24.84 10.28 -4.54
CA HIS A 65 25.47 10.56 -5.83
C HIS A 65 24.97 9.63 -6.94
N VAL A 66 24.72 8.35 -6.66
CA VAL A 66 24.16 7.44 -7.67
C VAL A 66 22.75 7.87 -8.07
N GLN A 67 21.90 8.19 -7.09
CA GLN A 67 20.53 8.66 -7.34
C GLN A 67 20.54 10.01 -8.08
N SER A 68 21.31 10.99 -7.60
CA SER A 68 21.37 12.32 -8.19
C SER A 68 21.96 12.34 -9.61
N ALA A 69 22.87 11.40 -9.91
CA ALA A 69 23.47 11.27 -11.23
C ALA A 69 22.56 10.58 -12.26
N LYS A 70 21.40 10.04 -11.86
CA LYS A 70 20.45 9.34 -12.74
C LYS A 70 21.12 8.24 -13.56
N ILE A 71 21.98 7.45 -12.91
CA ILE A 71 22.68 6.34 -13.56
C ILE A 71 21.67 5.26 -13.97
N PHE A 72 20.62 5.07 -13.20
CA PHE A 72 19.52 4.19 -13.56
C PHE A 72 18.29 5.02 -13.87
N PRO A 73 17.44 4.56 -14.82
CA PRO A 73 16.20 5.26 -15.15
C PRO A 73 15.15 5.17 -14.04
N ASP A 74 15.21 4.13 -13.20
CA ASP A 74 14.33 3.91 -12.04
C ASP A 74 15.16 4.01 -10.75
N SER A 75 14.76 4.91 -9.85
CA SER A 75 15.38 5.14 -8.54
C SER A 75 15.46 3.89 -7.67
N LYS A 76 14.60 2.89 -7.86
CA LYS A 76 14.62 1.62 -7.10
C LYS A 76 15.73 0.67 -7.52
N THR A 77 16.32 0.87 -8.71
CA THR A 77 17.37 -0.03 -9.22
C THR A 77 18.57 -0.11 -8.28
N PHE A 78 19.05 1.01 -7.76
CA PHE A 78 20.25 1.03 -6.91
C PHE A 78 20.01 0.52 -5.48
N PRO A 79 18.92 0.88 -4.78
CA PRO A 79 18.53 0.25 -3.52
C PRO A 79 18.42 -1.27 -3.57
N ASP A 80 18.09 -1.85 -4.74
CA ASP A 80 17.96 -3.29 -4.93
C ASP A 80 19.26 -3.99 -5.33
N CYS A 81 20.32 -3.22 -5.61
CA CYS A 81 21.61 -3.78 -5.95
C CYS A 81 22.24 -4.51 -4.76
N ALA A 82 22.64 -5.77 -4.97
CA ALA A 82 23.35 -6.53 -3.95
C ALA A 82 24.86 -6.25 -4.03
N PRO A 83 25.55 -6.03 -2.90
CA PRO A 83 26.97 -5.73 -2.91
C PRO A 83 27.80 -6.99 -3.25
N LYS A 84 28.86 -6.82 -4.04
CA LYS A 84 29.80 -7.91 -4.42
C LYS A 84 30.81 -8.26 -3.34
N MET A 85 30.87 -7.46 -2.29
CA MET A 85 31.81 -7.57 -1.18
C MET A 85 31.26 -6.84 0.04
N ASP A 86 32.04 -6.78 1.13
CA ASP A 86 31.64 -6.07 2.34
C ASP A 86 31.15 -4.62 2.03
N PRO A 87 29.92 -4.26 2.43
CA PRO A 87 29.34 -2.95 2.16
C PRO A 87 30.19 -1.76 2.64
N LEU A 88 30.85 -1.88 3.80
CA LEU A 88 31.69 -0.82 4.36
C LEU A 88 32.95 -0.60 3.49
N ASP A 89 33.53 -1.69 2.98
CA ASP A 89 34.67 -1.62 2.07
C ASP A 89 34.33 -0.91 0.75
N ILE A 90 33.12 -1.10 0.22
CA ILE A 90 32.65 -0.40 -0.99
C ILE A 90 32.66 1.12 -0.75
N LEU A 91 32.09 1.58 0.37
CA LEU A 91 32.06 3.00 0.71
C LEU A 91 33.48 3.57 0.92
N ILE A 92 34.37 2.83 1.59
CA ILE A 92 35.77 3.24 1.77
C ILE A 92 36.48 3.36 0.41
N ARG A 93 36.27 2.41 -0.50
CA ARG A 93 36.83 2.45 -1.86
C ARG A 93 36.31 3.64 -2.63
N TYR A 94 35.00 3.89 -2.58
CA TYR A 94 34.36 5.03 -3.22
C TYR A 94 35.00 6.35 -2.76
N ARG A 95 35.12 6.56 -1.45
CA ARG A 95 35.74 7.76 -0.86
C ARG A 95 37.16 8.01 -1.35
N LYS A 96 37.95 6.95 -1.60
CA LYS A 96 39.32 7.05 -2.12
C LYS A 96 39.37 7.47 -3.59
N VAL A 97 38.50 6.92 -4.43
CA VAL A 97 38.60 7.07 -5.89
C VAL A 97 37.70 8.17 -6.48
N ARG A 98 36.66 8.62 -5.78
CA ARG A 98 35.64 9.56 -6.32
C ARG A 98 36.18 10.91 -6.78
N ARG A 99 37.38 11.31 -6.32
CA ARG A 99 38.06 12.56 -6.71
C ARG A 99 39.09 12.39 -7.81
N HIS A 100 39.30 11.16 -8.30
CA HIS A 100 40.20 10.91 -9.42
C HIS A 100 39.60 11.45 -10.71
N ARG A 101 40.45 11.99 -11.59
CA ARG A 101 40.02 12.63 -12.84
C ARG A 101 39.28 11.69 -13.79
N ASP A 102 39.66 10.41 -13.80
CA ASP A 102 39.11 9.39 -14.69
C ASP A 102 38.02 8.54 -13.99
N PHE A 103 37.49 9.02 -12.86
CA PHE A 103 36.45 8.31 -12.12
C PHE A 103 35.13 8.29 -12.90
N ASP A 104 34.54 7.10 -13.02
CA ASP A 104 33.24 6.86 -13.64
C ASP A 104 32.35 6.17 -12.62
N LEU A 105 31.26 6.85 -12.21
CA LEU A 105 30.37 6.37 -11.17
C LEU A 105 29.57 5.13 -11.62
N ARG A 106 29.17 5.04 -12.88
CA ARG A 106 28.46 3.86 -13.42
C ARG A 106 29.37 2.64 -13.36
N LYS A 107 30.60 2.75 -13.87
CA LYS A 107 31.57 1.66 -13.80
C LYS A 107 31.90 1.29 -12.37
N PHE A 108 31.96 2.26 -11.47
CA PHE A 108 32.16 1.98 -10.05
C PHE A 108 31.03 1.10 -9.51
N VAL A 109 29.77 1.45 -9.77
CA VAL A 109 28.60 0.65 -9.36
C VAL A 109 28.66 -0.75 -9.96
N GLU A 110 28.82 -0.87 -11.28
CA GLU A 110 28.87 -2.17 -11.98
C GLU A 110 29.98 -3.09 -11.46
N ASN A 111 31.11 -2.53 -11.03
CA ASN A 111 32.23 -3.31 -10.48
C ASN A 111 32.02 -3.76 -9.02
N HIS A 112 31.18 -3.06 -8.25
CA HIS A 112 31.02 -3.33 -6.80
C HIS A 112 29.64 -3.87 -6.43
N PHE A 113 28.68 -3.88 -7.35
CA PHE A 113 27.33 -4.34 -7.12
C PHE A 113 26.86 -5.31 -8.22
N TRP A 114 26.03 -6.27 -7.83
CA TRP A 114 25.17 -7.02 -8.72
C TRP A 114 23.90 -6.19 -8.95
N LEU A 115 23.58 -5.95 -10.21
CA LEU A 115 22.31 -5.30 -10.57
C LEU A 115 21.16 -6.29 -10.35
N PRO A 116 19.96 -5.81 -9.98
CA PRO A 116 18.80 -6.68 -9.81
C PRO A 116 18.45 -7.39 -11.12
N GLU A 117 18.02 -8.65 -11.00
CA GLU A 117 17.55 -9.45 -12.14
C GLU A 117 16.16 -8.98 -12.59
N VAL A 118 15.98 -8.80 -13.90
CA VAL A 118 14.68 -8.43 -14.50
C VAL A 118 13.95 -9.71 -14.91
N TYR A 119 13.15 -10.27 -13.99
CA TYR A 119 12.49 -11.57 -14.20
C TYR A 119 11.42 -11.57 -15.30
N SER A 120 10.84 -10.41 -15.64
CA SER A 120 9.77 -10.34 -16.66
C SER A 120 10.24 -10.69 -18.07
N SER A 121 11.56 -10.71 -18.35
CA SER A 121 12.05 -10.94 -19.72
C SER A 121 12.00 -12.39 -20.20
N GLU A 122 11.87 -13.38 -19.30
CA GLU A 122 11.94 -14.80 -19.69
C GLU A 122 10.58 -15.42 -20.01
N TYR A 123 9.49 -14.91 -19.42
CA TYR A 123 8.16 -15.45 -19.66
C TYR A 123 7.60 -14.96 -20.99
N VAL A 124 7.32 -15.90 -21.89
CA VAL A 124 6.62 -15.65 -23.15
C VAL A 124 5.22 -16.20 -23.02
N SER A 125 4.22 -15.31 -23.05
CA SER A 125 2.80 -15.68 -23.06
C SER A 125 2.47 -16.50 -24.30
N ASP A 126 1.75 -17.62 -24.14
CA ASP A 126 1.15 -18.33 -25.28
C ASP A 126 -0.21 -17.68 -25.62
N PRO A 127 -0.37 -17.09 -26.82
CA PRO A 127 -1.64 -16.49 -27.26
C PRO A 127 -2.83 -17.46 -27.30
N GLN A 128 -2.57 -18.78 -27.26
CA GLN A 128 -3.63 -19.80 -27.25
C GLN A 128 -4.14 -20.11 -25.84
N ASN A 129 -3.41 -19.72 -24.80
CA ASN A 129 -3.85 -19.93 -23.43
C ASN A 129 -5.10 -19.11 -23.15
N SER A 130 -6.06 -19.72 -22.47
CA SER A 130 -7.14 -18.98 -21.83
C SER A 130 -6.57 -18.01 -20.77
N LEU A 131 -7.35 -17.01 -20.39
CA LEU A 131 -6.97 -16.05 -19.34
C LEU A 131 -6.66 -16.78 -18.02
N LYS A 132 -7.48 -17.77 -17.68
CA LYS A 132 -7.27 -18.66 -16.54
C LYS A 132 -5.93 -19.41 -16.65
N GLU A 133 -5.66 -20.04 -17.79
CA GLU A 133 -4.43 -20.82 -18.00
C GLU A 133 -3.18 -19.94 -17.90
N HIS A 134 -3.24 -18.73 -18.48
CA HIS A 134 -2.16 -17.76 -18.36
C HIS A 134 -1.89 -17.38 -16.90
N ILE A 135 -2.93 -17.07 -16.12
CA ILE A 135 -2.78 -16.75 -14.69
C ILE A 135 -2.17 -17.93 -13.93
N ASP A 136 -2.70 -19.15 -14.12
CA ASP A 136 -2.22 -20.34 -13.41
C ASP A 136 -0.74 -20.64 -13.76
N GLN A 137 -0.30 -20.34 -14.99
CA GLN A 137 1.09 -20.48 -15.44
C GLN A 137 2.03 -19.38 -14.95
N LEU A 138 1.51 -18.23 -14.54
CA LEU A 138 2.32 -17.13 -14.01
C LEU A 138 2.72 -17.34 -12.54
N TRP A 139 2.01 -18.16 -11.77
CA TRP A 139 2.34 -18.34 -10.35
C TRP A 139 3.78 -18.78 -10.10
N PRO A 140 4.34 -19.78 -10.82
CA PRO A 140 5.76 -20.13 -10.66
C PRO A 140 6.71 -18.99 -11.04
N VAL A 141 6.37 -18.17 -12.05
CA VAL A 141 7.20 -17.03 -12.50
C VAL A 141 7.26 -15.93 -11.45
N LEU A 142 6.14 -15.71 -10.76
CA LEU A 142 6.01 -14.74 -9.68
C LEU A 142 6.47 -15.29 -8.32
N THR A 143 6.84 -16.56 -8.23
CA THR A 143 7.36 -17.16 -6.99
C THR A 143 8.83 -16.80 -6.80
N ARG A 144 9.21 -16.46 -5.57
CA ARG A 144 10.59 -16.34 -5.12
C ARG A 144 10.84 -17.32 -3.99
N GLU A 145 12.06 -17.82 -3.94
CA GLU A 145 12.44 -18.84 -2.99
C GLU A 145 13.42 -18.30 -1.95
N PRO A 146 13.41 -18.81 -0.70
CA PRO A 146 14.34 -18.38 0.35
C PRO A 146 15.83 -18.49 -0.06
N GLN A 147 16.18 -19.52 -0.84
CA GLN A 147 17.54 -19.74 -1.31
C GLN A 147 18.06 -18.70 -2.31
N ASP A 148 17.19 -17.87 -2.89
CA ASP A 148 17.57 -16.84 -3.85
C ASP A 148 18.18 -15.61 -3.15
N HIS A 149 18.18 -15.59 -1.81
CA HIS A 149 18.65 -14.46 -1.01
C HIS A 149 20.16 -14.23 -1.16
N ILE A 150 20.54 -12.97 -1.47
CA ILE A 150 21.93 -12.56 -1.65
C ILE A 150 22.43 -11.86 -0.38
N PRO A 151 23.62 -12.24 0.16
CA PRO A 151 24.18 -11.61 1.35
C PRO A 151 24.29 -10.08 1.23
N TRP A 152 23.96 -9.39 2.32
CA TRP A 152 24.01 -7.93 2.48
C TRP A 152 23.17 -7.16 1.45
N SER A 153 22.24 -7.83 0.77
CA SER A 153 21.24 -7.13 -0.02
C SER A 153 20.21 -6.45 0.88
N SER A 154 19.49 -5.49 0.32
CA SER A 154 18.35 -4.87 0.99
C SER A 154 17.16 -5.82 1.12
N LEU A 155 17.12 -6.95 0.40
CA LEU A 155 16.04 -7.94 0.51
C LEU A 155 16.10 -8.60 1.89
N LEU A 156 15.01 -8.61 2.62
CA LEU A 156 14.90 -9.33 3.89
C LEU A 156 14.62 -10.80 3.60
N ALA A 157 15.41 -11.68 4.20
CA ALA A 157 15.19 -13.11 4.09
C ALA A 157 13.80 -13.49 4.66
N LEU A 158 13.11 -14.41 4.00
CA LEU A 158 11.86 -15.00 4.48
C LEU A 158 12.03 -16.52 4.59
N PRO A 159 11.40 -17.17 5.58
CA PRO A 159 11.61 -18.59 5.84
C PRO A 159 10.97 -19.51 4.79
N GLN A 160 9.98 -19.03 4.04
CA GLN A 160 9.22 -19.82 3.05
C GLN A 160 9.13 -19.08 1.72
N SER A 161 8.77 -19.80 0.65
CA SER A 161 8.49 -19.21 -0.67
C SER A 161 7.37 -18.18 -0.61
N TYR A 162 7.44 -17.17 -1.48
CA TYR A 162 6.45 -16.09 -1.53
C TYR A 162 6.18 -15.65 -2.97
N ILE A 163 5.03 -15.02 -3.19
CA ILE A 163 4.68 -14.40 -4.47
C ILE A 163 5.03 -12.91 -4.43
N VAL A 164 5.61 -12.43 -5.52
CA VAL A 164 5.85 -11.01 -5.78
C VAL A 164 4.82 -10.47 -6.77
N PRO A 165 4.52 -9.16 -6.78
CA PRO A 165 3.56 -8.59 -7.72
C PRO A 165 3.97 -8.76 -9.19
N GLY A 166 5.23 -8.51 -9.53
CA GLY A 166 5.76 -8.57 -10.90
C GLY A 166 6.47 -7.30 -11.35
N GLY A 167 7.22 -7.39 -12.45
CA GLY A 167 8.02 -6.29 -12.98
C GLY A 167 9.14 -5.84 -12.02
N ARG A 168 9.19 -4.55 -11.69
CA ARG A 168 10.16 -3.95 -10.74
C ARG A 168 9.99 -4.44 -9.29
N PHE A 169 8.81 -4.97 -8.97
CA PHE A 169 8.47 -5.45 -7.63
C PHE A 169 8.99 -6.88 -7.47
N SER A 170 10.20 -6.99 -6.94
CA SER A 170 10.95 -8.26 -6.77
C SER A 170 10.91 -8.79 -5.33
N GLU A 171 10.09 -8.16 -4.49
CA GLU A 171 9.87 -8.48 -3.09
C GLU A 171 8.37 -8.74 -2.87
N THR A 172 8.02 -9.42 -1.77
CA THR A 172 6.61 -9.55 -1.36
C THR A 172 6.11 -8.20 -0.87
N TYR A 173 4.85 -7.89 -1.15
CA TYR A 173 4.15 -6.71 -0.65
C TYR A 173 2.98 -7.13 0.21
N TYR A 174 2.73 -6.41 1.29
CA TYR A 174 1.78 -6.85 2.31
C TYR A 174 0.35 -6.96 1.77
N TRP A 175 -0.28 -5.86 1.38
CA TRP A 175 -1.70 -5.92 1.03
C TRP A 175 -1.95 -6.57 -0.34
N ASP A 176 -1.03 -6.44 -1.30
CA ASP A 176 -1.03 -7.12 -2.60
C ASP A 176 -1.15 -8.64 -2.43
N SER A 177 -0.48 -9.16 -1.40
CA SER A 177 -0.46 -10.58 -1.12
C SER A 177 -1.83 -11.11 -0.78
N TYR A 178 -2.66 -10.38 -0.03
CA TYR A 178 -4.03 -10.84 0.25
C TYR A 178 -4.81 -11.05 -1.05
N PHE A 179 -4.77 -10.08 -1.96
CA PHE A 179 -5.49 -10.17 -3.23
C PHE A 179 -4.92 -11.25 -4.16
N THR A 180 -3.60 -11.43 -4.14
CA THR A 180 -2.91 -12.52 -4.84
C THR A 180 -3.37 -13.89 -4.30
N MET A 181 -3.49 -14.01 -2.98
CA MET A 181 -3.86 -15.25 -2.30
C MET A 181 -5.29 -15.69 -2.60
N LEU A 182 -6.20 -14.77 -2.93
CA LEU A 182 -7.53 -15.13 -3.45
C LEU A 182 -7.43 -15.99 -4.72
N GLY A 183 -6.50 -15.66 -5.62
CA GLY A 183 -6.26 -16.44 -6.83
C GLY A 183 -5.53 -17.74 -6.55
N LEU A 184 -4.57 -17.75 -5.62
CA LEU A 184 -3.88 -18.98 -5.21
C LEU A 184 -4.85 -20.00 -4.62
N ALA A 185 -5.78 -19.58 -3.78
CA ALA A 185 -6.87 -20.40 -3.26
C ALA A 185 -7.68 -21.02 -4.40
N GLU A 186 -8.11 -20.19 -5.34
CA GLU A 186 -8.91 -20.62 -6.49
C GLU A 186 -8.13 -21.52 -7.47
N SER A 187 -6.81 -21.37 -7.56
CA SER A 187 -5.91 -22.23 -8.33
C SER A 187 -5.52 -23.52 -7.59
N GLY A 188 -5.97 -23.72 -6.34
CA GLY A 188 -5.63 -24.88 -5.52
C GLY A 188 -4.17 -24.91 -5.03
N ARG A 189 -3.50 -23.75 -4.99
CA ARG A 189 -2.11 -23.58 -4.50
C ARG A 189 -2.07 -23.43 -2.98
N GLU A 190 -2.61 -24.43 -2.28
CA GLU A 190 -2.58 -24.48 -0.81
C GLU A 190 -1.16 -24.47 -0.23
N ASP A 191 -0.18 -24.98 -1.00
CA ASP A 191 1.24 -24.94 -0.66
C ASP A 191 1.72 -23.50 -0.46
N LEU A 192 1.47 -22.64 -1.45
CA LEU A 192 1.86 -21.23 -1.40
C LEU A 192 1.06 -20.44 -0.36
N LEU A 193 -0.24 -20.74 -0.20
CA LEU A 193 -1.04 -20.12 0.86
C LEU A 193 -0.43 -20.37 2.24
N LYS A 194 0.01 -21.60 2.54
CA LYS A 194 0.67 -21.95 3.80
C LYS A 194 1.98 -21.19 3.98
N CYS A 195 2.80 -21.13 2.93
CA CYS A 195 4.08 -20.43 2.95
C CYS A 195 3.91 -18.94 3.21
N MET A 196 3.01 -18.26 2.49
CA MET A 196 2.76 -16.84 2.68
C MET A 196 2.17 -16.52 4.05
N ALA A 197 1.25 -17.35 4.56
CA ALA A 197 0.70 -17.21 5.91
C ALA A 197 1.81 -17.23 6.98
N ASP A 198 2.72 -18.19 6.87
CA ASP A 198 3.85 -18.34 7.79
C ASP A 198 4.85 -17.19 7.65
N ASN A 199 5.11 -16.71 6.44
CA ASN A 199 5.99 -15.56 6.23
C ASN A 199 5.44 -14.29 6.89
N PHE A 200 4.14 -14.01 6.76
CA PHE A 200 3.52 -12.84 7.40
C PHE A 200 3.48 -12.95 8.92
N ALA A 201 3.13 -14.12 9.43
CA ALA A 201 3.23 -14.42 10.86
C ALA A 201 4.66 -14.23 11.38
N TRP A 202 5.65 -14.75 10.65
CA TRP A 202 7.07 -14.60 11.00
C TRP A 202 7.53 -13.14 10.98
N MET A 203 7.10 -12.33 10.00
CA MET A 203 7.42 -10.90 9.98
C MET A 203 6.82 -10.16 11.18
N ILE A 204 5.58 -10.46 11.57
CA ILE A 204 4.99 -9.88 12.79
C ILE A 204 5.81 -10.26 14.03
N GLU A 205 6.22 -11.53 14.16
CA GLU A 205 6.98 -12.01 15.31
C GLU A 205 8.36 -11.35 15.44
N ASN A 206 9.05 -11.12 14.31
CA ASN A 206 10.46 -10.68 14.32
C ASN A 206 10.64 -9.17 14.07
N TYR A 207 9.72 -8.53 13.34
CA TYR A 207 9.77 -7.10 13.04
C TYR A 207 8.71 -6.29 13.81
N GLY A 208 7.85 -6.96 14.60
CA GLY A 208 6.75 -6.32 15.33
C GLY A 208 5.57 -5.87 14.47
N HIS A 209 5.72 -5.90 13.14
CA HIS A 209 4.71 -5.55 12.15
C HIS A 209 5.04 -6.21 10.81
N ILE A 210 4.11 -6.14 9.86
CA ILE A 210 4.41 -6.54 8.47
C ILE A 210 4.89 -5.29 7.73
N PRO A 211 6.15 -5.22 7.27
CA PRO A 211 6.65 -4.09 6.50
C PRO A 211 5.92 -3.99 5.15
N ASN A 212 5.95 -2.82 4.52
CA ASN A 212 5.34 -2.58 3.20
C ASN A 212 5.71 -3.68 2.19
N GLY A 213 7.00 -4.01 2.13
CA GLY A 213 7.51 -5.23 1.53
C GLY A 213 8.75 -5.73 2.26
N ASN A 214 9.26 -6.92 1.91
CA ASN A 214 10.42 -7.51 2.58
C ASN A 214 11.75 -6.88 2.13
N ARG A 215 11.93 -5.57 2.30
CA ARG A 215 13.18 -4.84 2.07
C ARG A 215 13.54 -4.01 3.30
N THR A 216 14.84 -3.79 3.56
CA THR A 216 15.32 -3.01 4.71
C THR A 216 14.75 -1.59 4.72
N TYR A 217 14.65 -0.94 3.55
CA TYR A 217 14.07 0.40 3.39
C TYR A 217 12.53 0.46 3.55
N TYR A 218 11.89 -0.69 3.80
CA TYR A 218 10.46 -0.80 4.13
C TYR A 218 10.19 -1.10 5.61
N LEU A 219 11.21 -1.39 6.44
CA LEU A 219 11.02 -1.68 7.88
C LEU A 219 10.47 -0.48 8.68
N SER A 220 10.51 0.73 8.12
CA SER A 220 9.97 1.93 8.77
C SER A 220 8.47 2.13 8.58
N ARG A 221 7.79 1.28 7.79
CA ARG A 221 6.35 1.39 7.53
C ARG A 221 5.70 0.06 7.22
N SER A 222 4.43 -0.04 7.59
CA SER A 222 3.57 -1.12 7.13
C SER A 222 2.84 -0.77 5.81
N GLN A 223 1.74 -1.46 5.56
CA GLN A 223 0.76 -1.27 4.49
C GLN A 223 -0.65 -1.49 5.07
N PRO A 224 -1.75 -1.37 4.29
CA PRO A 224 -3.10 -1.65 4.80
C PRO A 224 -3.20 -3.02 5.51
N PRO A 225 -3.68 -3.09 6.76
CA PRO A 225 -3.56 -4.28 7.59
C PRO A 225 -4.60 -5.34 7.25
N VAL A 226 -4.25 -6.19 6.29
CA VAL A 226 -5.11 -7.24 5.73
C VAL A 226 -4.78 -8.65 6.25
N PHE A 227 -3.86 -8.80 7.21
CA PHE A 227 -3.50 -10.12 7.76
C PHE A 227 -4.70 -10.82 8.43
N ALA A 228 -5.60 -10.08 9.07
CA ALA A 228 -6.88 -10.63 9.55
C ALA A 228 -7.71 -11.25 8.41
N LEU A 229 -7.73 -10.63 7.23
CA LEU A 229 -8.41 -11.16 6.04
C LEU A 229 -7.70 -12.39 5.48
N MET A 230 -6.35 -12.40 5.49
CA MET A 230 -5.56 -13.57 5.11
C MET A 230 -5.87 -14.76 6.04
N VAL A 231 -5.94 -14.52 7.35
CA VAL A 231 -6.26 -15.56 8.34
C VAL A 231 -7.63 -16.18 8.11
N GLU A 232 -8.64 -15.37 7.79
CA GLU A 232 -9.97 -15.86 7.43
C GLU A 232 -9.96 -16.68 6.14
N LEU A 233 -9.24 -16.23 5.11
CA LEU A 233 -9.07 -16.98 3.87
C LEU A 233 -8.49 -18.39 4.12
N PHE A 234 -7.49 -18.51 5.00
CA PHE A 234 -6.93 -19.83 5.33
C PHE A 234 -7.88 -20.74 6.09
N GLU A 235 -8.75 -20.18 6.92
CA GLU A 235 -9.76 -20.95 7.64
C GLU A 235 -10.85 -21.44 6.69
N GLU A 236 -11.32 -20.59 5.78
CA GLU A 236 -12.31 -20.91 4.75
C GLU A 236 -11.83 -22.02 3.82
N ASP A 237 -10.58 -21.95 3.35
CA ASP A 237 -9.99 -22.97 2.46
C ASP A 237 -9.42 -24.19 3.21
N GLY A 238 -9.55 -24.24 4.54
CA GLY A 238 -9.08 -25.39 5.36
C GLY A 238 -7.57 -25.57 5.40
N VAL A 239 -6.82 -24.55 4.97
CA VAL A 239 -5.36 -24.54 4.81
C VAL A 239 -4.69 -24.54 6.18
N ARG A 240 -5.14 -23.66 7.08
CA ARG A 240 -4.68 -23.51 8.47
C ARG A 240 -5.80 -22.95 9.35
N GLY A 241 -5.90 -23.45 10.58
CA GLY A 241 -6.91 -22.95 11.52
C GLY A 241 -6.57 -21.57 12.08
N ALA A 242 -7.53 -20.63 12.04
CA ALA A 242 -7.35 -19.24 12.48
C ALA A 242 -6.84 -19.09 13.92
N ARG A 243 -7.14 -20.07 14.80
CA ARG A 243 -6.66 -20.10 16.20
C ARG A 243 -5.14 -20.04 16.34
N ARG A 244 -4.39 -20.46 15.32
CA ARG A 244 -2.92 -20.41 15.28
C ARG A 244 -2.40 -18.96 15.27
N TYR A 245 -3.16 -18.04 14.70
CA TYR A 245 -2.70 -16.69 14.43
C TYR A 245 -3.21 -15.65 15.42
N LEU A 246 -3.91 -16.06 16.49
CA LEU A 246 -4.46 -15.11 17.47
C LEU A 246 -3.39 -14.19 18.07
N ASP A 247 -2.23 -14.74 18.43
CA ASP A 247 -1.18 -13.96 19.08
C ASP A 247 -0.54 -12.97 18.08
N HIS A 248 -0.33 -13.41 16.84
CA HIS A 248 0.12 -12.56 15.73
C HIS A 248 -0.84 -11.41 15.45
N LEU A 249 -2.16 -11.67 15.42
CA LEU A 249 -3.17 -10.62 15.25
C LEU A 249 -3.13 -9.60 16.39
N LYS A 250 -2.92 -10.07 17.64
CA LYS A 250 -2.76 -9.18 18.80
C LYS A 250 -1.47 -8.36 18.72
N MET A 251 -0.37 -8.94 18.21
CA MET A 251 0.89 -8.22 17.99
C MET A 251 0.77 -7.15 16.92
N GLU A 252 0.16 -7.47 15.77
CA GLU A 252 -0.12 -6.47 14.74
C GLU A 252 -1.04 -5.36 15.28
N TYR A 253 -2.08 -5.72 16.03
CA TYR A 253 -2.94 -4.72 16.66
C TYR A 253 -2.17 -3.81 17.63
N ALA A 254 -1.20 -4.35 18.38
CA ALA A 254 -0.37 -3.57 19.28
C ALA A 254 0.51 -2.57 18.51
N PHE A 255 1.06 -2.94 17.35
CA PHE A 255 1.77 -2.01 16.47
C PHE A 255 0.90 -0.82 16.05
N TRP A 256 -0.31 -1.07 15.55
CA TRP A 256 -1.21 0.00 15.13
C TRP A 256 -1.68 0.88 16.28
N MET A 257 -1.74 0.35 17.50
CA MET A 257 -2.23 1.06 18.68
C MET A 257 -1.10 1.60 19.57
N ASP A 258 0.15 1.59 19.09
CA ASP A 258 1.30 2.05 19.87
C ASP A 258 1.13 3.52 20.31
N GLY A 259 1.46 3.80 21.57
CA GLY A 259 1.30 5.10 22.22
C GLY A 259 -0.13 5.56 22.52
N ALA A 260 -1.17 4.77 22.19
CA ALA A 260 -2.57 5.17 22.36
C ALA A 260 -2.95 5.61 23.79
N GLU A 261 -2.36 4.97 24.81
CA GLU A 261 -2.65 5.24 26.22
C GLU A 261 -2.13 6.61 26.68
N SER A 262 -1.03 7.09 26.07
CA SER A 262 -0.35 8.35 26.42
C SER A 262 -0.96 9.59 25.78
N LEU A 263 -1.82 9.42 24.77
CA LEU A 263 -2.43 10.54 24.06
C LEU A 263 -3.46 11.27 24.91
N ILE A 264 -3.48 12.60 24.82
CA ILE A 264 -4.63 13.41 25.20
C ILE A 264 -5.47 13.79 23.95
N PRO A 265 -6.72 14.25 24.09
CA PRO A 265 -7.53 14.66 22.95
C PRO A 265 -6.80 15.68 22.06
N ASN A 266 -6.99 15.55 20.74
CA ASN A 266 -6.31 16.32 19.69
C ASN A 266 -4.80 16.09 19.59
N GLN A 267 -4.31 14.93 20.01
CA GLN A 267 -2.94 14.53 19.75
C GLN A 267 -2.85 13.29 18.88
N ALA A 268 -1.72 13.19 18.20
CA ALA A 268 -1.31 12.00 17.49
C ALA A 268 0.06 11.51 17.96
N TYR A 269 0.27 10.20 17.85
CA TYR A 269 1.56 9.55 18.01
C TYR A 269 1.61 8.39 17.03
N ARG A 270 2.58 8.41 16.12
CA ARG A 270 2.71 7.42 15.03
C ARG A 270 1.37 7.20 14.32
N HIS A 271 0.81 6.00 14.42
CA HIS A 271 -0.41 5.57 13.77
C HIS A 271 -1.70 5.97 14.51
N VAL A 272 -1.64 6.44 15.76
CA VAL A 272 -2.82 6.68 16.58
C VAL A 272 -3.12 8.17 16.67
N VAL A 273 -4.40 8.52 16.52
CA VAL A 273 -4.93 9.86 16.76
C VAL A 273 -6.05 9.76 17.78
N ARG A 274 -5.96 10.57 18.85
CA ARG A 274 -7.05 10.72 19.81
C ARG A 274 -7.91 11.92 19.41
N MET A 275 -9.12 11.63 18.96
CA MET A 275 -10.09 12.61 18.48
C MET A 275 -10.58 13.55 19.61
N PRO A 276 -11.21 14.69 19.29
CA PRO A 276 -11.67 15.65 20.30
C PRO A 276 -12.59 15.05 21.39
N ASP A 277 -13.38 14.04 21.07
CA ASP A 277 -14.29 13.36 22.01
C ASP A 277 -13.61 12.24 22.82
N GLY A 278 -12.31 12.02 22.62
CA GLY A 278 -11.52 10.98 23.27
C GLY A 278 -11.54 9.63 22.55
N SER A 279 -12.29 9.47 21.46
CA SER A 279 -12.22 8.27 20.63
C SER A 279 -10.85 8.13 19.97
N LEU A 280 -10.45 6.89 19.70
CA LEU A 280 -9.19 6.57 19.05
C LEU A 280 -9.46 6.11 17.62
N LEU A 281 -8.82 6.75 16.66
CA LEU A 281 -8.76 6.34 15.27
C LEU A 281 -7.30 6.29 14.83
N ASN A 282 -7.05 5.73 13.66
CA ASN A 282 -5.72 5.54 13.15
C ASN A 282 -5.45 6.31 11.85
N ARG A 283 -4.18 6.62 11.62
CA ARG A 283 -3.64 7.21 10.40
C ARG A 283 -2.47 6.38 9.86
N TYR A 284 -2.19 6.52 8.57
CA TYR A 284 -0.94 6.01 8.01
C TYR A 284 0.22 6.88 8.47
N TRP A 285 1.34 6.23 8.77
CA TRP A 285 2.56 6.82 9.29
C TRP A 285 3.74 5.96 8.85
N ASP A 286 4.90 6.57 8.69
CA ASP A 286 6.20 5.91 8.53
C ASP A 286 7.10 6.50 9.59
N ASP A 287 7.98 5.72 10.21
CA ASP A 287 8.84 6.17 11.30
C ASP A 287 10.02 7.06 10.85
N ARG A 288 10.33 7.09 9.55
CA ARG A 288 11.30 8.00 8.94
C ARG A 288 10.67 9.24 8.33
N ASP A 289 11.40 10.34 8.40
CA ASP A 289 11.13 11.62 7.74
C ASP A 289 12.23 12.01 6.76
N THR A 290 12.85 11.02 6.11
CA THR A 290 13.87 11.17 5.06
C THR A 290 13.30 10.77 3.69
N PRO A 291 13.95 11.10 2.55
CA PRO A 291 13.48 10.60 1.25
C PRO A 291 13.45 9.06 1.22
N ARG A 292 12.50 8.48 0.48
CA ARG A 292 12.43 7.02 0.23
C ARG A 292 13.63 6.54 -0.54
N ASP A 293 14.24 5.43 -0.14
CA ASP A 293 15.39 4.88 -0.85
C ASP A 293 15.01 4.52 -2.31
N GLU A 294 13.84 3.91 -2.48
CA GLU A 294 13.30 3.45 -3.77
C GLU A 294 12.84 4.57 -4.71
N SER A 295 12.67 5.80 -4.19
CA SER A 295 12.17 6.97 -4.93
C SER A 295 12.89 8.25 -4.47
N TRP A 296 14.20 8.15 -4.22
CA TRP A 296 14.98 9.18 -3.54
C TRP A 296 14.97 10.52 -4.27
N LEU A 297 15.17 10.47 -5.59
CA LEU A 297 15.21 11.67 -6.41
C LEU A 297 13.84 12.36 -6.47
N GLU A 298 12.79 11.56 -6.66
CA GLU A 298 11.40 11.99 -6.77
C GLU A 298 10.97 12.71 -5.48
N ASP A 299 11.27 12.13 -4.32
CA ASP A 299 10.96 12.71 -3.02
C ASP A 299 11.72 14.01 -2.80
N VAL A 300 13.04 14.02 -3.04
CA VAL A 300 13.88 15.22 -2.90
C VAL A 300 13.35 16.35 -3.80
N GLU A 301 12.95 16.05 -5.02
CA GLU A 301 12.40 17.04 -5.95
C GLU A 301 11.01 17.53 -5.53
N THR A 302 10.16 16.63 -5.04
CA THR A 302 8.83 16.98 -4.52
C THR A 302 8.93 17.92 -3.32
N ALA A 303 9.82 17.63 -2.36
CA ALA A 303 10.01 18.46 -1.19
C ALA A 303 10.48 19.88 -1.53
N LYS A 304 11.37 20.06 -2.51
CA LYS A 304 11.82 21.39 -2.97
C LYS A 304 10.68 22.27 -3.48
N HIS A 305 9.65 21.67 -4.06
CA HIS A 305 8.51 22.39 -4.63
C HIS A 305 7.36 22.64 -3.64
N SER A 306 7.47 22.14 -2.41
CA SER A 306 6.38 22.17 -1.43
C SER A 306 6.19 23.55 -0.77
N GLY A 307 7.30 24.23 -0.42
CA GLY A 307 7.33 25.37 0.50
C GLY A 307 7.37 24.99 1.99
N ARG A 308 7.21 23.71 2.32
CA ARG A 308 7.18 23.15 3.69
C ARG A 308 8.57 22.65 4.13
N PRO A 309 8.79 22.44 5.44
CA PRO A 309 9.95 21.70 5.92
C PRO A 309 10.08 20.35 5.18
N PRO A 310 11.23 20.04 4.56
CA PRO A 310 11.37 18.85 3.72
C PRO A 310 11.02 17.55 4.45
N ASN A 311 11.37 17.44 5.73
CA ASN A 311 11.14 16.25 6.53
C ASN A 311 9.64 15.94 6.73
N GLU A 312 8.78 16.96 6.87
CA GLU A 312 7.34 16.73 6.89
C GLU A 312 6.81 16.21 5.56
N VAL A 313 7.32 16.74 4.44
CA VAL A 313 6.93 16.28 3.10
C VAL A 313 7.35 14.83 2.90
N TYR A 314 8.58 14.48 3.31
CA TYR A 314 9.08 13.12 3.26
C TYR A 314 8.24 12.16 4.10
N ARG A 315 7.86 12.57 5.33
CA ARG A 315 6.96 11.79 6.19
C ARG A 315 5.61 11.55 5.52
N ASP A 316 5.02 12.56 4.90
CA ASP A 316 3.73 12.44 4.20
C ASP A 316 3.82 11.60 2.92
N LEU A 317 4.93 11.68 2.18
CA LEU A 317 5.21 10.83 1.02
C LEU A 317 5.36 9.37 1.42
N ARG A 318 6.12 9.09 2.49
CA ARG A 318 6.28 7.75 3.05
C ARG A 318 4.98 7.20 3.63
N ALA A 319 4.19 8.03 4.33
CA ALA A 319 2.87 7.64 4.80
C ALA A 319 1.89 7.38 3.63
N GLY A 320 2.04 8.09 2.51
CA GLY A 320 1.31 7.79 1.26
C GLY A 320 1.65 6.41 0.69
N ALA A 321 2.93 6.03 0.72
CA ALA A 321 3.34 4.66 0.37
C ALA A 321 2.84 3.63 1.40
N ALA A 322 2.84 3.96 2.70
CA ALA A 322 2.28 3.12 3.75
C ALA A 322 0.76 2.93 3.62
N SER A 323 0.06 3.84 2.93
CA SER A 323 -1.37 3.66 2.66
C SER A 323 -1.65 2.70 1.50
N GLY A 324 -0.62 2.33 0.72
CA GLY A 324 -0.77 1.66 -0.57
C GLY A 324 -1.42 2.53 -1.66
N TRP A 325 -1.60 3.84 -1.44
CA TRP A 325 -2.21 4.76 -2.40
C TRP A 325 -1.23 5.87 -2.79
N ASP A 326 -0.03 5.48 -3.18
CA ASP A 326 1.07 6.33 -3.64
C ASP A 326 1.02 6.55 -5.16
N TYR A 327 0.58 7.69 -5.70
CA TYR A 327 -0.09 8.78 -5.01
C TYR A 327 -1.51 8.99 -5.50
N SER A 328 -2.26 9.81 -4.76
CA SER A 328 -3.67 10.07 -4.97
C SER A 328 -4.03 11.47 -4.48
N SER A 329 -4.93 12.13 -5.19
CA SER A 329 -5.66 13.34 -4.78
C SER A 329 -6.25 13.24 -3.38
N ARG A 330 -6.58 12.02 -2.95
CA ARG A 330 -7.03 11.65 -1.59
C ARG A 330 -6.17 12.27 -0.49
N TRP A 331 -4.86 12.38 -0.72
CA TRP A 331 -3.88 12.88 0.26
C TRP A 331 -3.44 14.33 0.01
N LEU A 332 -3.92 14.97 -1.05
CA LEU A 332 -3.40 16.25 -1.52
C LEU A 332 -4.29 17.41 -1.07
N ARG A 333 -3.66 18.53 -0.69
CA ARG A 333 -4.40 19.80 -0.53
C ARG A 333 -4.80 20.38 -1.89
N ASP A 334 -3.89 20.33 -2.84
CA ASP A 334 -4.07 20.73 -4.24
C ASP A 334 -3.95 19.46 -5.09
N THR A 335 -5.08 19.02 -5.65
CA THR A 335 -5.21 17.73 -6.32
C THR A 335 -4.27 17.57 -7.51
N GLY A 336 -3.82 18.66 -8.14
CA GLY A 336 -2.87 18.62 -9.25
C GLY A 336 -1.40 18.72 -8.83
N ARG A 337 -1.10 18.71 -7.52
CA ARG A 337 0.25 19.02 -7.01
C ARG A 337 0.65 18.07 -5.89
N LEU A 338 1.43 17.04 -6.21
CA LEU A 338 1.99 16.09 -5.23
C LEU A 338 2.73 16.77 -4.08
N ALA A 339 3.44 17.88 -4.32
CA ALA A 339 4.12 18.66 -3.29
C ALA A 339 3.17 19.30 -2.24
N SER A 340 1.86 19.09 -2.36
CA SER A 340 0.84 19.46 -1.38
C SER A 340 0.33 18.28 -0.52
N ILE A 341 0.95 17.11 -0.66
CA ILE A 341 0.63 15.88 0.08
C ILE A 341 0.70 16.08 1.59
N ARG A 342 -0.26 15.53 2.32
CA ARG A 342 -0.40 15.70 3.77
C ARG A 342 -1.02 14.48 4.46
N THR A 343 -0.63 13.29 4.00
CA THR A 343 -1.21 11.99 4.38
C THR A 343 -1.40 11.81 5.90
N THR A 344 -0.44 12.24 6.71
CA THR A 344 -0.47 12.11 8.18
C THR A 344 -1.51 13.00 8.87
N GLN A 345 -2.13 13.93 8.13
CA GLN A 345 -3.21 14.79 8.59
C GLN A 345 -4.60 14.20 8.34
N PHE A 346 -4.68 13.07 7.63
CA PHE A 346 -5.94 12.39 7.36
C PHE A 346 -6.13 11.18 8.28
N ILE A 347 -7.38 10.97 8.68
CA ILE A 347 -7.88 9.75 9.31
C ILE A 347 -8.53 8.92 8.20
N PRO A 348 -7.87 7.87 7.70
CA PRO A 348 -8.33 7.14 6.53
C PRO A 348 -9.49 6.20 6.84
N ILE A 349 -10.54 6.20 6.02
CA ILE A 349 -11.68 5.30 6.18
C ILE A 349 -11.30 3.83 6.03
N ASP A 350 -10.44 3.52 5.05
CA ASP A 350 -9.99 2.17 4.77
C ASP A 350 -9.16 1.59 5.93
N LEU A 351 -8.17 2.32 6.45
CA LEU A 351 -7.36 1.88 7.59
C LEU A 351 -8.24 1.56 8.79
N ASN A 352 -9.16 2.47 9.13
CA ASN A 352 -10.04 2.27 10.28
C ASN A 352 -11.05 1.14 10.06
N ALA A 353 -11.48 0.88 8.82
CA ALA A 353 -12.26 -0.30 8.48
C ALA A 353 -11.44 -1.61 8.62
N PHE A 354 -10.19 -1.64 8.14
CA PHE A 354 -9.30 -2.80 8.31
C PHE A 354 -8.99 -3.07 9.80
N LEU A 355 -8.82 -2.03 10.61
CA LEU A 355 -8.62 -2.22 12.06
C LEU A 355 -9.90 -2.69 12.78
N PHE A 356 -11.08 -2.27 12.33
CA PHE A 356 -12.35 -2.87 12.80
C PHE A 356 -12.40 -4.37 12.48
N LYS A 357 -11.93 -4.77 11.29
CA LYS A 357 -11.84 -6.17 10.90
C LYS A 357 -10.86 -6.94 11.78
N LEU A 358 -9.69 -6.38 12.04
CA LEU A 358 -8.69 -6.96 12.95
C LEU A 358 -9.24 -7.14 14.36
N GLU A 359 -9.88 -6.11 14.92
CA GLU A 359 -10.51 -6.18 16.25
C GLU A 359 -11.61 -7.27 16.30
N SER A 360 -12.43 -7.34 15.24
CA SER A 360 -13.48 -8.36 15.11
C SER A 360 -12.91 -9.78 14.99
N ALA A 361 -11.84 -9.96 14.21
CA ALA A 361 -11.16 -11.25 14.05
C ALA A 361 -10.56 -11.73 15.37
N ILE A 362 -9.86 -10.85 16.10
CA ILE A 362 -9.31 -11.18 17.43
C ILE A 362 -10.43 -11.60 18.38
N ALA A 363 -11.55 -10.87 18.41
CA ALA A 363 -12.70 -11.22 19.25
C ALA A 363 -13.27 -12.60 18.90
N ASN A 364 -13.49 -12.88 17.61
CA ASN A 364 -14.08 -14.13 17.13
C ASN A 364 -13.15 -15.32 17.41
N ILE A 365 -11.85 -15.21 17.12
CA ILE A 365 -10.88 -16.27 17.36
C ILE A 365 -10.68 -16.50 18.87
N SER A 366 -10.70 -15.44 19.69
CA SER A 366 -10.67 -15.56 21.15
C SER A 366 -11.88 -16.33 21.67
N ALA A 367 -13.07 -16.07 21.12
CA ALA A 367 -14.28 -16.82 21.45
C ALA A 367 -14.13 -18.32 21.14
N LEU A 368 -13.55 -18.64 19.98
CA LEU A 368 -13.27 -20.02 19.56
C LEU A 368 -12.25 -20.74 20.47
N LYS A 369 -11.29 -20.01 21.04
CA LYS A 369 -10.32 -20.54 22.03
C LYS A 369 -10.86 -20.57 23.46
N GLY A 370 -12.02 -19.96 23.73
CA GLY A 370 -12.59 -19.84 25.07
C GLY A 370 -12.03 -18.69 25.91
N GLU A 371 -11.30 -17.74 25.31
CA GLU A 371 -10.73 -16.55 25.96
C GLU A 371 -11.79 -15.44 26.11
N LYS A 372 -12.70 -15.59 27.09
CA LYS A 372 -13.88 -14.73 27.24
C LYS A 372 -13.59 -13.26 27.56
N GLU A 373 -12.56 -12.97 28.32
CA GLU A 373 -12.16 -11.59 28.64
C GLU A 373 -11.62 -10.88 27.39
N THR A 374 -10.73 -11.53 26.65
CA THR A 374 -10.19 -11.02 25.38
C THR A 374 -11.30 -10.83 24.35
N GLU A 375 -12.22 -11.79 24.23
CA GLU A 375 -13.40 -11.66 23.38
C GLU A 375 -14.19 -10.38 23.70
N ALA A 376 -14.57 -10.19 24.97
CA ALA A 376 -15.38 -9.04 25.38
C ALA A 376 -14.66 -7.70 25.14
N LEU A 377 -13.37 -7.62 25.46
CA LEU A 377 -12.54 -6.44 25.26
C LEU A 377 -12.48 -6.04 23.77
N PHE A 378 -12.20 -7.00 22.88
CA PHE A 378 -12.07 -6.70 21.47
C PHE A 378 -13.41 -6.44 20.77
N ARG A 379 -14.52 -7.05 21.23
CA ARG A 379 -15.86 -6.64 20.78
C ARG A 379 -16.17 -5.20 21.17
N GLN A 380 -15.79 -4.78 22.38
CA GLN A 380 -15.96 -3.39 22.81
C GLN A 380 -15.13 -2.43 21.95
N LYS A 381 -13.86 -2.76 21.69
CA LYS A 381 -12.97 -1.98 20.81
C LYS A 381 -13.55 -1.83 19.40
N ALA A 382 -13.98 -2.93 18.79
CA ALA A 382 -14.62 -2.91 17.47
C ALA A 382 -15.89 -2.04 17.46
N SER A 383 -16.74 -2.12 18.49
CA SER A 383 -17.92 -1.26 18.59
C SER A 383 -17.55 0.22 18.72
N ALA A 384 -16.59 0.55 19.59
CA ALA A 384 -16.14 1.92 19.79
C ALA A 384 -15.54 2.52 18.51
N ARG A 385 -14.76 1.73 17.76
CA ARG A 385 -14.21 2.15 16.47
C ARG A 385 -15.31 2.41 15.45
N ARG A 386 -16.29 1.51 15.33
CA ARG A 386 -17.44 1.71 14.43
C ARG A 386 -18.20 2.99 14.77
N ASP A 387 -18.42 3.26 16.06
CA ASP A 387 -19.12 4.47 16.50
C ASP A 387 -18.31 5.74 16.15
N ALA A 388 -16.98 5.71 16.34
CA ALA A 388 -16.10 6.81 15.96
C ALA A 388 -16.03 7.01 14.43
N VAL A 389 -15.96 5.93 13.65
CA VAL A 389 -16.02 5.97 12.17
C VAL A 389 -17.34 6.60 11.71
N ASN A 390 -18.47 6.17 12.25
CA ASN A 390 -19.77 6.76 11.92
C ASN A 390 -19.90 8.23 12.31
N ARG A 391 -19.15 8.68 13.32
CA ARG A 391 -19.16 10.07 13.77
C ARG A 391 -18.29 10.98 12.92
N TYR A 392 -17.08 10.52 12.59
CA TYR A 392 -16.05 11.37 11.96
C TYR A 392 -15.88 11.15 10.46
N LEU A 393 -16.21 9.95 9.95
CA LEU A 393 -15.91 9.54 8.58
C LEU A 393 -17.16 9.28 7.73
N TRP A 394 -18.37 9.32 8.31
CA TRP A 394 -19.63 9.23 7.57
C TRP A 394 -20.13 10.63 7.21
N ASP A 395 -20.29 10.87 5.91
CA ASP A 395 -20.96 12.04 5.38
C ASP A 395 -22.46 11.79 5.27
N ASP A 396 -23.21 12.24 6.29
CA ASP A 396 -24.66 12.07 6.29
C ASP A 396 -25.39 12.97 5.29
N GLU A 397 -24.76 13.99 4.72
CA GLU A 397 -25.38 14.78 3.66
C GLU A 397 -25.33 14.03 2.33
N ASN A 398 -24.14 13.51 1.97
CA ASN A 398 -23.91 12.85 0.68
C ASN A 398 -24.12 11.33 0.70
N GLY A 399 -24.28 10.72 1.88
CA GLY A 399 -24.51 9.29 2.03
C GLY A 399 -23.29 8.43 1.65
N ILE A 400 -22.10 8.90 2.00
CA ILE A 400 -20.83 8.26 1.65
C ILE A 400 -19.88 8.28 2.85
N TYR A 401 -18.96 7.33 2.89
CA TYR A 401 -17.79 7.48 3.76
C TYR A 401 -16.71 8.32 3.08
N ARG A 402 -15.98 9.11 3.87
CA ARG A 402 -14.83 9.92 3.43
C ARG A 402 -13.76 9.91 4.52
N ASP A 403 -12.50 10.14 4.14
CA ASP A 403 -11.46 10.38 5.14
C ASP A 403 -11.76 11.69 5.88
N TYR A 404 -11.11 11.90 7.03
CA TYR A 404 -11.26 13.13 7.80
C TYR A 404 -9.91 13.82 8.01
N ASP A 405 -9.83 15.08 7.61
CA ASP A 405 -8.71 15.96 7.88
C ASP A 405 -8.82 16.46 9.33
N TRP A 406 -8.16 15.79 10.26
CA TRP A 406 -8.29 16.09 11.69
C TRP A 406 -7.60 17.39 12.10
N ARG A 407 -6.77 17.96 11.21
CA ARG A 407 -6.13 19.27 11.40
C ARG A 407 -7.06 20.42 11.05
N ARG A 408 -7.82 20.26 9.96
CA ARG A 408 -8.77 21.27 9.46
C ARG A 408 -10.22 21.00 9.87
N GLU A 409 -10.44 19.90 10.59
CA GLU A 409 -11.74 19.46 11.08
C GLU A 409 -12.80 19.30 9.97
N GLN A 410 -12.40 18.76 8.82
CA GLN A 410 -13.28 18.63 7.64
C GLN A 410 -13.16 17.25 6.97
N LEU A 411 -14.24 16.81 6.33
CA LEU A 411 -14.23 15.60 5.51
C LEU A 411 -13.45 15.83 4.20
N ALA A 412 -12.65 14.84 3.81
CA ALA A 412 -11.81 14.85 2.62
C ALA A 412 -12.60 14.60 1.31
N LEU A 413 -11.87 14.38 0.21
CA LEU A 413 -12.45 14.03 -1.08
C LEU A 413 -13.08 12.63 -1.06
N PHE A 414 -14.04 12.38 -1.94
CA PHE A 414 -14.63 11.05 -2.10
C PHE A 414 -13.71 10.18 -2.97
N SER A 415 -13.50 8.94 -2.53
CA SER A 415 -12.69 7.94 -3.24
C SER A 415 -13.30 6.56 -3.07
N ALA A 416 -12.80 5.60 -3.83
CA ALA A 416 -13.19 4.21 -3.69
C ALA A 416 -12.86 3.62 -2.31
N ALA A 417 -12.03 4.25 -1.48
CA ALA A 417 -11.81 3.79 -0.10
C ALA A 417 -13.12 3.72 0.73
N ALA A 418 -14.15 4.46 0.34
CA ALA A 418 -15.47 4.45 0.96
C ALA A 418 -16.18 3.07 0.95
N ILE A 419 -15.77 2.15 0.07
CA ILE A 419 -16.32 0.79 -0.02
C ILE A 419 -15.80 -0.15 1.07
N VAL A 420 -14.63 0.14 1.66
CA VAL A 420 -13.96 -0.78 2.59
C VAL A 420 -14.81 -1.07 3.84
N PRO A 421 -15.56 -0.11 4.43
CA PRO A 421 -16.55 -0.38 5.48
C PRO A 421 -17.60 -1.45 5.15
N LEU A 422 -18.06 -1.52 3.89
CA LEU A 422 -18.98 -2.58 3.47
C LEU A 422 -18.22 -3.90 3.36
N TYR A 423 -17.04 -3.87 2.75
CA TYR A 423 -16.23 -5.07 2.56
C TYR A 423 -15.89 -5.79 3.88
N VAL A 424 -15.63 -5.04 4.96
CA VAL A 424 -15.33 -5.61 6.28
C VAL A 424 -16.57 -5.85 7.16
N GLY A 425 -17.78 -5.57 6.67
CA GLY A 425 -19.02 -5.74 7.43
C GLY A 425 -19.24 -4.73 8.57
N MET A 426 -18.67 -3.52 8.46
CA MET A 426 -18.77 -2.48 9.49
C MET A 426 -20.03 -1.61 9.36
N ALA A 427 -20.45 -1.32 8.13
CA ALA A 427 -21.58 -0.46 7.85
C ALA A 427 -22.93 -1.09 8.24
N ASN A 428 -23.99 -0.29 8.29
CA ASN A 428 -25.36 -0.80 8.31
C ASN A 428 -25.98 -0.81 6.89
N HIS A 429 -27.15 -1.42 6.74
CA HIS A 429 -27.81 -1.56 5.43
C HIS A 429 -28.20 -0.20 4.81
N GLU A 430 -28.64 0.77 5.61
CA GLU A 430 -28.98 2.11 5.10
C GLU A 430 -27.74 2.83 4.54
N GLN A 431 -26.61 2.75 5.23
CA GLN A 431 -25.34 3.30 4.77
C GLN A 431 -24.89 2.61 3.48
N ALA A 432 -25.04 1.29 3.38
CA ALA A 432 -24.69 0.53 2.19
C ALA A 432 -25.55 0.94 0.98
N ASP A 433 -26.87 1.08 1.14
CA ASP A 433 -27.79 1.52 0.08
C ASP A 433 -27.45 2.92 -0.43
N ARG A 434 -27.15 3.84 0.50
CA ARG A 434 -26.78 5.23 0.15
C ARG A 434 -25.44 5.30 -0.57
N LEU A 435 -24.45 4.54 -0.10
CA LEU A 435 -23.16 4.45 -0.76
C LEU A 435 -23.28 3.82 -2.16
N ALA A 436 -24.13 2.81 -2.33
CA ALA A 436 -24.37 2.18 -3.63
C ALA A 436 -24.87 3.19 -4.68
N ASN A 437 -25.73 4.14 -4.28
CA ASN A 437 -26.18 5.23 -5.17
C ASN A 437 -25.02 6.17 -5.57
N ALA A 438 -24.15 6.52 -4.63
CA ALA A 438 -22.99 7.36 -4.91
C ALA A 438 -21.97 6.66 -5.82
N VAL A 439 -21.69 5.37 -5.58
CA VAL A 439 -20.77 4.58 -6.41
C VAL A 439 -21.30 4.45 -7.84
N ARG A 440 -22.58 4.08 -8.02
CA ARG A 440 -23.22 4.02 -9.34
C ARG A 440 -23.13 5.32 -10.13
N SER A 441 -23.26 6.46 -9.44
CA SER A 441 -23.31 7.77 -10.10
C SER A 441 -21.95 8.41 -10.34
N ARG A 442 -20.93 8.11 -9.52
CA ARG A 442 -19.65 8.86 -9.51
C ARG A 442 -18.41 8.03 -9.80
N LEU A 443 -18.41 6.73 -9.49
CA LEU A 443 -17.22 5.88 -9.63
C LEU A 443 -17.39 4.73 -10.62
N LEU A 444 -18.62 4.24 -10.81
CA LEU A 444 -18.91 3.15 -11.73
C LEU A 444 -18.76 3.61 -13.19
N THR A 445 -18.04 2.80 -13.96
CA THR A 445 -17.76 2.98 -15.38
C THR A 445 -18.05 1.67 -16.10
N PRO A 446 -18.11 1.65 -17.45
CA PRO A 446 -18.20 0.40 -18.20
C PRO A 446 -17.08 -0.60 -17.89
N GLY A 447 -15.92 -0.13 -17.40
CA GLY A 447 -14.76 -0.97 -17.10
C GLY A 447 -14.59 -1.42 -15.65
N GLY A 448 -15.43 -0.94 -14.72
CA GLY A 448 -15.31 -1.19 -13.28
C GLY A 448 -15.51 0.09 -12.46
N ILE A 449 -14.99 0.14 -11.24
CA ILE A 449 -15.01 1.35 -10.40
C ILE A 449 -13.66 2.08 -10.42
N LEU A 450 -13.70 3.40 -10.58
CA LEU A 450 -12.54 4.29 -10.51
C LEU A 450 -11.99 4.38 -9.08
N ALA A 451 -10.68 4.62 -8.94
CA ALA A 451 -10.06 4.89 -7.64
C ALA A 451 -10.57 6.19 -6.99
N SER A 452 -10.79 7.23 -7.80
CA SER A 452 -11.40 8.50 -7.39
C SER A 452 -12.15 9.13 -8.57
N GLU A 453 -12.88 10.22 -8.32
CA GLU A 453 -13.53 11.01 -9.37
C GLU A 453 -12.62 12.08 -10.00
N TYR A 454 -11.39 12.23 -9.50
CA TYR A 454 -10.47 13.32 -9.84
C TYR A 454 -9.39 12.85 -10.80
N GLU A 455 -9.16 13.60 -11.88
CA GLU A 455 -8.09 13.34 -12.84
C GLU A 455 -6.90 14.26 -12.54
N THR A 456 -5.82 13.68 -12.02
CA THR A 456 -4.70 14.43 -11.43
C THR A 456 -3.35 14.13 -12.06
N GLY A 457 -3.25 13.02 -12.80
CA GLY A 457 -1.98 12.46 -13.27
C GLY A 457 -1.33 11.51 -12.25
N GLU A 458 -1.87 11.39 -11.05
CA GLU A 458 -1.45 10.37 -10.08
C GLU A 458 -2.12 9.03 -10.35
N GLN A 459 -1.49 7.93 -9.93
CA GLN A 459 -1.93 6.59 -10.34
C GLN A 459 -3.16 6.07 -9.58
N TRP A 460 -3.39 6.51 -8.34
CA TRP A 460 -4.56 6.15 -7.53
C TRP A 460 -5.71 7.16 -7.68
N ASP A 461 -5.95 7.59 -8.91
CA ASP A 461 -6.95 8.56 -9.30
C ASP A 461 -7.58 8.20 -10.65
N LYS A 462 -8.61 8.92 -11.07
CA LYS A 462 -9.18 8.80 -12.41
C LYS A 462 -8.06 9.05 -13.44
N PRO A 463 -7.92 8.22 -14.50
CA PRO A 463 -8.90 7.27 -15.03
C PRO A 463 -8.72 5.80 -14.59
N ASN A 464 -7.91 5.55 -13.57
CA ASN A 464 -7.47 4.19 -13.26
C ASN A 464 -8.45 3.41 -12.39
N GLY A 465 -8.54 2.11 -12.68
CA GLY A 465 -9.16 1.07 -11.88
C GLY A 465 -8.11 0.08 -11.38
N TRP A 466 -8.23 -0.32 -10.12
CA TRP A 466 -7.29 -1.20 -9.43
C TRP A 466 -8.01 -2.44 -8.94
N ALA A 467 -7.43 -3.63 -9.18
CA ALA A 467 -8.03 -4.92 -8.87
C ALA A 467 -8.50 -5.05 -7.39
N PRO A 468 -7.73 -4.60 -6.37
CA PRO A 468 -8.17 -4.58 -4.98
C PRO A 468 -9.52 -3.89 -4.77
N LEU A 469 -9.69 -2.70 -5.36
CA LEU A 469 -10.88 -1.88 -5.19
C LEU A 469 -12.10 -2.54 -5.83
N GLN A 470 -11.90 -3.20 -6.98
CA GLN A 470 -12.98 -3.95 -7.63
C GLN A 470 -13.44 -5.09 -6.73
N TRP A 471 -12.50 -5.91 -6.25
CA TRP A 471 -12.81 -7.07 -5.40
C TRP A 471 -13.58 -6.66 -4.15
N MET A 472 -13.05 -5.68 -3.43
CA MET A 472 -13.67 -5.21 -2.19
C MET A 472 -15.06 -4.61 -2.45
N ALA A 473 -15.29 -3.93 -3.58
CA ALA A 473 -16.61 -3.38 -3.90
C ALA A 473 -17.60 -4.48 -4.26
N ILE A 474 -17.18 -5.47 -5.06
CA ILE A 474 -17.99 -6.63 -5.42
C ILE A 474 -18.44 -7.36 -4.16
N GLN A 475 -17.50 -7.77 -3.31
CA GLN A 475 -17.81 -8.49 -2.08
C GLN A 475 -18.60 -7.63 -1.08
N GLY A 476 -18.24 -6.35 -0.95
CA GLY A 476 -18.90 -5.40 -0.06
C GLY A 476 -20.37 -5.21 -0.41
N PHE A 477 -20.72 -4.96 -1.67
CA PHE A 477 -22.13 -4.79 -2.05
C PHE A 477 -22.94 -6.08 -1.92
N LYS A 478 -22.36 -7.23 -2.29
CA LYS A 478 -23.02 -8.53 -2.13
C LYS A 478 -23.28 -8.88 -0.67
N MET A 479 -22.36 -8.56 0.23
CA MET A 479 -22.53 -8.76 1.67
C MET A 479 -23.75 -8.02 2.24
N TYR A 480 -24.16 -6.91 1.62
CA TYR A 480 -25.31 -6.10 2.03
C TYR A 480 -26.55 -6.31 1.15
N GLY A 481 -26.54 -7.33 0.27
CA GLY A 481 -27.69 -7.72 -0.54
C GLY A 481 -27.86 -6.98 -1.87
N ASP A 482 -26.90 -6.13 -2.27
CA ASP A 482 -26.89 -5.50 -3.60
C ASP A 482 -26.09 -6.36 -4.59
N ASP A 483 -26.60 -7.57 -4.85
CA ASP A 483 -26.01 -8.52 -5.80
C ASP A 483 -25.92 -7.94 -7.21
N LEU A 484 -26.86 -7.08 -7.59
CA LEU A 484 -26.92 -6.48 -8.92
C LEU A 484 -25.70 -5.58 -9.16
N LEU A 485 -25.37 -4.68 -8.23
CA LEU A 485 -24.20 -3.83 -8.37
C LEU A 485 -22.90 -4.63 -8.27
N GLY A 486 -22.83 -5.58 -7.34
CA GLY A 486 -21.67 -6.47 -7.23
C GLY A 486 -21.39 -7.23 -8.53
N ASP A 487 -22.43 -7.81 -9.13
CA ASP A 487 -22.32 -8.54 -10.39
C ASP A 487 -22.01 -7.64 -11.59
N GLU A 488 -22.52 -6.40 -11.61
CA GLU A 488 -22.18 -5.42 -12.65
C GLU A 488 -20.69 -5.07 -12.61
N ILE A 489 -20.16 -4.73 -11.42
CA ILE A 489 -18.73 -4.42 -11.25
C ILE A 489 -17.87 -5.63 -11.64
N ALA A 490 -18.23 -6.84 -11.21
CA ALA A 490 -17.51 -8.07 -11.54
C ALA A 490 -17.44 -8.31 -13.05
N ARG A 491 -18.58 -8.21 -13.75
CA ARG A 491 -18.65 -8.41 -15.20
C ARG A 491 -17.90 -7.33 -15.96
N SER A 492 -18.01 -6.07 -15.54
CA SER A 492 -17.27 -4.95 -16.14
C SER A 492 -15.77 -5.15 -15.99
N TRP A 493 -15.29 -5.50 -14.81
CA TRP A 493 -13.86 -5.73 -14.57
C TRP A 493 -13.32 -6.93 -15.35
N LEU A 494 -14.02 -8.08 -15.31
CA LEU A 494 -13.64 -9.27 -16.08
C LEU A 494 -13.57 -8.98 -17.58
N LYS A 495 -14.53 -8.22 -18.11
CA LYS A 495 -14.54 -7.82 -19.52
C LYS A 495 -13.33 -6.94 -19.86
N THR A 496 -13.05 -5.91 -19.06
CA THR A 496 -11.89 -5.01 -19.22
C THR A 496 -10.60 -5.80 -19.33
N VAL A 497 -10.36 -6.65 -18.33
CA VAL A 497 -9.13 -7.43 -18.21
C VAL A 497 -9.02 -8.43 -19.36
N ASN A 498 -10.09 -9.18 -19.65
CA ASN A 498 -10.07 -10.19 -20.70
C ASN A 498 -9.84 -9.58 -22.08
N GLN A 499 -10.49 -8.46 -22.40
CA GLN A 499 -10.26 -7.79 -23.67
C GLN A 499 -8.80 -7.31 -23.79
N PHE A 500 -8.24 -6.72 -22.73
CA PHE A 500 -6.82 -6.33 -22.74
C PHE A 500 -5.90 -7.54 -22.92
N TYR A 501 -6.16 -8.65 -22.23
CA TYR A 501 -5.39 -9.89 -22.34
C TYR A 501 -5.47 -10.48 -23.76
N LEU A 502 -6.64 -10.49 -24.40
CA LEU A 502 -6.77 -10.98 -25.78
C LEU A 502 -5.99 -10.14 -26.80
N GLU A 503 -5.78 -8.85 -26.51
CA GLU A 503 -5.04 -7.94 -27.39
C GLU A 503 -3.53 -7.94 -27.11
N GLN A 504 -3.12 -8.03 -25.85
CA GLN A 504 -1.73 -7.81 -25.40
C GLN A 504 -1.05 -9.07 -24.83
N HIS A 505 -1.81 -10.14 -24.57
CA HIS A 505 -1.36 -11.40 -23.97
C HIS A 505 -0.63 -11.25 -22.61
N LYS A 506 -0.98 -10.19 -21.86
CA LYS A 506 -0.41 -9.92 -20.53
C LYS A 506 -1.44 -9.31 -19.60
N MET A 507 -1.16 -9.44 -18.31
CA MET A 507 -1.88 -8.82 -17.21
C MET A 507 -1.05 -7.68 -16.61
N ILE A 508 -1.72 -6.60 -16.23
CA ILE A 508 -1.06 -5.37 -15.78
C ILE A 508 -1.55 -4.93 -14.40
N GLU A 509 -0.75 -4.07 -13.77
CA GLU A 509 -0.97 -3.54 -12.43
C GLU A 509 -2.30 -2.77 -12.28
N LYS A 510 -2.60 -1.87 -13.22
CA LYS A 510 -3.81 -1.02 -13.22
C LYS A 510 -4.31 -0.74 -14.63
N TYR A 511 -5.61 -0.50 -14.77
CA TYR A 511 -6.28 -0.33 -16.07
C TYR A 511 -6.93 1.05 -16.18
N HIS A 512 -6.82 1.68 -17.35
CA HIS A 512 -7.66 2.83 -17.68
C HIS A 512 -9.10 2.32 -17.93
N ILE A 513 -10.04 2.73 -17.08
CA ILE A 513 -11.44 2.25 -17.13
C ILE A 513 -12.47 3.38 -17.30
N ALA A 514 -12.04 4.64 -17.36
CA ALA A 514 -12.95 5.77 -17.48
C ALA A 514 -13.82 5.74 -18.75
N ASP A 515 -13.39 5.01 -19.78
CA ASP A 515 -14.18 4.70 -20.97
C ASP A 515 -14.32 3.20 -21.20
N GLY A 516 -15.18 2.81 -22.16
CA GLY A 516 -15.46 1.42 -22.46
C GLY A 516 -14.37 0.68 -23.24
N VAL A 517 -13.16 1.23 -23.34
CA VAL A 517 -12.04 0.65 -24.07
C VAL A 517 -10.87 0.41 -23.10
N PRO A 518 -10.57 -0.84 -22.76
CA PRO A 518 -9.51 -1.15 -21.82
C PRO A 518 -8.15 -0.78 -22.40
N ARG A 519 -7.39 -0.01 -21.65
CA ARG A 519 -6.03 0.40 -21.99
C ARG A 519 -5.14 0.37 -20.75
N GLU A 520 -3.85 0.47 -21.00
CA GLU A 520 -2.84 0.63 -19.94
C GLU A 520 -3.22 1.81 -19.04
N GLY A 521 -3.36 1.55 -17.74
CA GLY A 521 -3.41 2.62 -16.75
C GLY A 521 -2.05 3.29 -16.62
N GLY A 522 -2.01 4.52 -16.11
CA GLY A 522 -0.77 5.29 -16.02
C GLY A 522 -0.76 6.28 -14.87
N GLY A 523 0.17 7.23 -14.92
CA GLY A 523 0.36 8.22 -13.87
C GLY A 523 1.31 7.75 -12.77
N GLY A 524 1.60 8.65 -11.83
CA GLY A 524 2.55 8.43 -10.74
C GLY A 524 4.02 8.49 -11.18
N GLU A 525 4.89 7.86 -10.39
CA GLU A 525 6.36 8.05 -10.46
C GLU A 525 7.12 6.99 -11.26
N TYR A 526 6.46 5.88 -11.65
CA TYR A 526 7.08 4.79 -12.40
C TYR A 526 6.19 4.26 -13.54
N PRO A 527 6.76 3.61 -14.57
CA PRO A 527 5.99 3.03 -15.68
C PRO A 527 5.03 1.93 -15.22
N LEU A 528 3.99 1.64 -15.99
CA LEU A 528 3.10 0.50 -15.72
C LEU A 528 3.89 -0.83 -15.59
N GLN A 529 3.49 -1.67 -14.64
CA GLN A 529 4.13 -2.97 -14.40
C GLN A 529 3.31 -4.14 -14.98
N ASP A 530 4.04 -5.12 -15.52
CA ASP A 530 3.50 -6.36 -16.05
C ASP A 530 3.58 -7.47 -14.99
N GLY A 531 2.55 -8.31 -14.92
CA GLY A 531 2.47 -9.40 -13.95
C GLY A 531 1.03 -9.87 -13.78
N PHE A 532 0.16 -9.22 -13.00
CA PHE A 532 0.48 -8.52 -11.76
C PHE A 532 -0.28 -9.21 -10.63
N GLY A 533 0.40 -9.55 -9.53
CA GLY A 533 -0.09 -10.46 -8.47
C GLY A 533 -1.55 -10.26 -8.07
N TRP A 534 -1.95 -9.05 -7.67
CA TRP A 534 -3.33 -8.79 -7.28
C TRP A 534 -4.36 -8.88 -8.41
N THR A 535 -3.96 -8.62 -9.66
CA THR A 535 -4.85 -8.56 -10.82
C THR A 535 -5.13 -9.98 -11.19
N ASN A 536 -4.07 -10.78 -11.28
CA ASN A 536 -4.13 -12.22 -11.45
C ASN A 536 -4.99 -12.86 -10.35
N GLY A 537 -4.75 -12.47 -9.10
CA GLY A 537 -5.44 -12.99 -7.93
C GLY A 537 -6.95 -12.76 -7.97
N VAL A 538 -7.34 -11.49 -8.08
CA VAL A 538 -8.74 -11.05 -8.14
C VAL A 538 -9.44 -11.64 -9.36
N VAL A 539 -8.83 -11.58 -10.55
CA VAL A 539 -9.44 -12.08 -11.78
C VAL A 539 -9.60 -13.59 -11.72
N ARG A 540 -8.61 -14.33 -11.22
CA ARG A 540 -8.72 -15.78 -11.08
C ARG A 540 -9.85 -16.18 -10.15
N ARG A 541 -10.00 -15.50 -9.02
CA ARG A 541 -11.11 -15.71 -8.07
C ARG A 541 -12.47 -15.35 -8.70
N LEU A 542 -12.54 -14.25 -9.45
CA LEU A 542 -13.77 -13.87 -10.17
C LEU A 542 -14.13 -14.87 -11.27
N ILE A 543 -13.16 -15.44 -12.00
CA ILE A 543 -13.40 -16.53 -12.96
C ILE A 543 -14.01 -17.75 -12.26
N GLY A 544 -13.57 -18.07 -11.04
CA GLY A 544 -14.18 -19.14 -10.23
C GLY A 544 -15.65 -18.89 -9.93
N LEU A 545 -16.02 -17.63 -9.64
CA LEU A 545 -17.38 -17.24 -9.26
C LEU A 545 -18.33 -17.02 -10.44
N TYR A 546 -17.82 -16.48 -11.56
CA TYR A 546 -18.63 -16.01 -12.69
C TYR A 546 -18.41 -16.81 -13.99
N GLY A 547 -17.43 -17.71 -14.00
CA GLY A 547 -16.93 -18.33 -15.23
C GLY A 547 -15.92 -17.44 -15.96
N GLU A 548 -15.25 -18.04 -16.93
CA GLU A 548 -14.34 -17.30 -17.81
C GLU A 548 -15.16 -16.49 -18.83
N PRO A 549 -14.86 -15.18 -19.01
CA PRO A 549 -15.66 -14.26 -19.83
C PRO A 549 -15.56 -14.46 -21.35
#